data_AF-A0A947DLQ8-F1
#
_entry.id   AF-A0A947DLQ8-F1
#
_cell.length_a   1.000
_cell.length_b   1.000
_cell.length_c   1.000
_cell.angle_alpha   90.00
_cell.angle_beta   90.00
_cell.angle_gamma   90.00
#
_symmetry.space_group_name_H-M   'P 1'
#
loop_
_entity.id
_entity.type
_entity.pdbx_description
1 polymer ?
#
loop_
_entity_poly.entity_id
_entity_poly.type
_entity_poly.pdbx_seq_one_letter_code
_entity_poly.pdbx_strand_id
1 'polypeptide(L)' 'MDLFEFHFAPLGASRPSSEVFRRAVAQGDLVYRSDVDAPSVRADLHSWLSELNGAIVDPAFLTAA' A
#
# COMPACT_ATOMS: atom_id res chain seq x y z
N MET A 1 -7.66 -3.15 -18.44
CA MET A 1 -8.18 -3.11 -17.06
C MET A 1 -7.45 -2.01 -16.35
N ASP A 2 -8.13 -1.13 -15.62
CA ASP A 2 -7.47 -0.09 -14.83
C ASP A 2 -6.58 -0.77 -13.77
N LEU A 3 -5.30 -0.37 -13.68
CA LEU A 3 -4.35 -0.90 -12.68
C LEU A 3 -4.89 -0.67 -11.26
N PHE A 4 -5.65 0.42 -11.08
CA PHE A 4 -6.36 0.67 -9.84
C PHE A 4 -7.36 -0.45 -9.52
N GLU A 5 -8.22 -0.81 -10.47
CA GLU A 5 -9.21 -1.88 -10.28
C GLU A 5 -8.54 -3.23 -9.99
N PHE A 6 -7.40 -3.51 -10.65
CA PHE A 6 -6.63 -4.74 -10.42
C PHE A 6 -6.13 -4.87 -8.98
N HIS A 7 -5.51 -3.82 -8.45
CA HIS A 7 -4.86 -3.88 -7.13
C HIS A 7 -5.83 -3.71 -5.96
N PHE A 8 -6.93 -2.97 -6.16
CA PHE A 8 -7.81 -2.56 -5.04
C PHE A 8 -9.19 -3.22 -5.04
N ALA A 9 -9.54 -4.03 -6.06
CA ALA A 9 -10.76 -4.84 -6.03
C ALA A 9 -10.88 -5.76 -4.79
N PRO A 10 -9.80 -6.41 -4.30
CA PRO A 10 -9.90 -7.28 -3.11
C PRO A 10 -10.34 -6.58 -1.82
N LEU A 11 -10.15 -5.26 -1.71
CA LEU A 11 -10.53 -4.49 -0.51
C LEU A 11 -12.04 -4.25 -0.37
N GLY A 12 -12.84 -4.60 -1.39
CA GLY A 12 -14.30 -4.51 -1.34
C GLY A 12 -14.83 -3.11 -0.98
N ALA A 13 -15.84 -3.04 -0.11
CA ALA A 13 -16.46 -1.78 0.31
C ALA A 13 -15.52 -0.87 1.13
N SER A 14 -14.43 -1.41 1.65
CA SER A 14 -13.41 -0.68 2.42
C SER A 14 -12.38 0.01 1.53
N ARG A 15 -12.44 -0.21 0.20
CA ARG A 15 -11.49 0.39 -0.73
C ARG A 15 -11.66 1.92 -0.76
N PRO A 16 -10.57 2.71 -0.71
CA PRO A 16 -10.71 4.14 -0.92
C PRO A 16 -11.19 4.40 -2.36
N SER A 17 -11.94 5.47 -2.56
CA SER A 17 -12.49 5.82 -3.88
C SER A 17 -11.37 5.95 -4.91
N SER A 18 -11.57 5.39 -6.10
CA SER A 18 -10.64 5.52 -7.23
C SER A 18 -10.31 6.98 -7.56
N GLU A 19 -11.23 7.90 -7.30
CA GLU A 19 -11.00 9.34 -7.46
C GLU A 19 -9.94 9.90 -6.52
N VAL A 20 -9.84 9.38 -5.30
CA VAL A 20 -8.83 9.83 -4.33
C VAL A 20 -7.44 9.49 -4.84
N PHE A 21 -7.26 8.28 -5.36
CA PHE A 21 -6.00 7.85 -5.94
C PHE A 21 -5.68 8.58 -7.23
N ARG A 22 -6.65 8.75 -8.13
CA ARG A 22 -6.44 9.48 -9.39
C ARG A 22 -6.02 10.93 -9.11
N ARG A 23 -6.67 11.58 -8.15
CA ARG A 23 -6.30 12.93 -7.71
C ARG A 23 -4.90 12.96 -7.09
N ALA A 24 -4.57 12.02 -6.20
CA ALA A 24 -3.24 11.96 -5.58
C ALA A 24 -2.12 11.77 -6.61
N VAL A 25 -2.35 10.92 -7.63
CA VAL A 25 -1.39 10.75 -8.75
C VAL A 25 -1.26 12.02 -9.57
N ALA A 26 -2.38 12.66 -9.91
CA ALA A 26 -2.37 13.92 -10.66
C ALA A 26 -1.69 15.08 -9.89
N GLN A 27 -1.75 15.05 -8.55
CA GLN A 27 -1.10 16.02 -7.67
C GLN A 27 0.37 15.69 -7.38
N GLY A 28 0.85 14.51 -7.78
CA GLY A 28 2.21 14.04 -7.49
C GLY A 28 2.40 13.50 -6.06
N ASP A 29 1.32 13.41 -5.28
CA ASP A 29 1.33 12.86 -3.92
C ASP A 29 1.50 11.33 -3.92
N LEU A 30 1.12 10.67 -5.02
CA LEU A 30 1.28 9.23 -5.21
C LEU A 30 1.98 8.94 -6.53
N VAL A 31 3.02 8.09 -6.48
CA VAL A 31 3.79 7.68 -7.66
C VAL A 31 3.82 6.16 -7.75
N TYR A 32 3.42 5.61 -8.90
CA TYR A 32 3.60 4.19 -9.19
C TYR A 32 5.06 3.92 -9.58
N ARG A 33 5.71 3.01 -8.87
CA ARG A 33 7.09 2.59 -9.13
C ARG A 33 7.17 1.07 -9.28
N SER A 34 7.87 0.63 -10.32
CA SER A 34 8.14 -0.79 -10.59
C SER A 34 9.62 -1.16 -10.37
N ASP A 35 10.45 -0.17 -10.08
CA ASP A 35 11.89 -0.30 -9.85
C ASP A 35 12.26 -0.48 -8.37
N VAL A 36 11.26 -0.62 -7.50
CA VAL A 36 11.43 -0.81 -6.06
C VAL A 36 11.07 -2.25 -5.70
N ASP A 37 11.99 -2.90 -4.98
CA ASP A 37 11.81 -4.25 -4.48
C ASP A 37 10.72 -4.31 -3.40
N ALA A 38 9.62 -5.02 -3.68
CA ALA A 38 8.48 -5.13 -2.77
C ALA A 38 8.82 -5.74 -1.39
N PRO A 39 9.66 -6.80 -1.29
CA PRO A 39 10.19 -7.27 0.00
C PRO A 39 10.85 -6.18 0.84
N SER A 40 11.70 -5.33 0.23
CA SER A 40 12.36 -4.21 0.93
C SER A 40 11.34 -3.20 1.46
N VAL A 41 10.33 -2.83 0.66
CA VAL A 41 9.22 -1.94 1.09
C VAL A 41 8.47 -2.54 2.28
N ARG A 42 8.20 -3.85 2.28
CA ARG A 42 7.53 -4.52 3.40
C ARG A 42 8.38 -4.50 4.67
N ALA A 43 9.69 -4.69 4.55
CA ALA A 43 10.61 -4.67 5.69
C ALA A 43 10.71 -3.27 6.33
N ASP A 44 10.81 -2.22 5.50
CA ASP A 44 10.81 -0.83 5.97
C ASP A 44 9.48 -0.49 6.65
N LEU A 45 8.35 -0.86 6.04
CA LEU A 45 7.02 -0.65 6.59
C LEU A 45 6.81 -1.39 7.91
N HIS A 46 7.31 -2.63 8.02
CA HIS A 46 7.29 -3.41 9.25
C HIS A 46 8.03 -2.72 10.39
N SER A 47 9.25 -2.24 10.10
CA SER A 47 10.09 -1.55 11.08
C SER A 47 9.41 -0.27 11.56
N TRP A 48 8.96 0.56 10.62
CA TRP A 48 8.29 1.82 10.94
C TRP A 48 7.01 1.63 11.75
N LEU A 49 6.14 0.67 11.38
CA LEU A 49 4.91 0.40 12.14
C LEU A 49 5.22 -0.19 13.52
N SER A 50 6.26 -1.02 13.62
CA SER A 50 6.64 -1.61 14.91
C SER A 50 7.16 -0.55 15.88
N GLU A 51 7.91 0.41 15.37
CA GLU A 51 8.35 1.60 16.13
C GLU A 51 7.15 2.47 16.54
N LEU A 52 6.28 2.79 15.58
CA LEU A 52 5.12 3.66 15.82
C LEU A 52 4.18 3.10 16.90
N ASN A 53 3.93 1.79 16.87
CA ASN A 53 3.02 1.13 17.81
C ASN A 53 3.70 0.76 19.13
N GLY A 54 5.03 0.85 19.23
CA GLY A 54 5.80 0.33 20.36
C GLY A 54 5.66 -1.20 20.53
N ALA A 55 5.30 -1.92 19.47
CA ALA A 55 5.02 -3.35 19.49
C ALA A 55 5.36 -3.97 18.13
N ILE A 56 5.84 -5.21 18.12
CA ILE A 56 6.20 -5.91 16.88
C ILE A 56 4.93 -6.20 16.08
N VAL A 57 4.87 -5.71 14.84
CA VAL A 57 3.79 -6.04 13.90
C VAL A 57 3.94 -7.48 13.42
N ASP A 58 2.84 -8.21 13.31
CA ASP A 58 2.85 -9.55 12.72
C ASP A 58 3.30 -9.47 11.25
N PRO A 59 4.40 -10.13 10.85
CA PRO A 59 4.86 -10.13 9.46
C PRO A 59 3.79 -10.63 8.48
N ALA A 60 2.89 -11.53 8.92
CA ALA A 60 1.82 -12.06 8.08
C ALA A 60 0.84 -10.98 7.61
N PHE A 61 0.65 -9.91 8.42
CA PHE A 61 -0.20 -8.78 8.09
C PHE A 61 0.23 -8.06 6.81
N LEU A 62 1.54 -7.95 6.57
CA LEU A 62 2.10 -7.25 5.40
C LEU A 62 2.26 -8.13 4.15
N THR A 63 1.97 -9.41 4.29
CA THR A 63 2.06 -10.40 3.20
C THR A 63 0.70 -11.00 2.83
N ALA A 64 -0.36 -10.68 3.57
CA ALA A 64 -1.72 -11.09 3.25
C ALA A 64 -2.14 -10.43 1.92
N ALA A 65 -2.38 -11.26 0.90
CA ALA A 65 -2.84 -10.88 -0.43
C ALA A 65 -4.34 -11.14 -0.58
#